data_AF-A0ABD5SFY6-F1
#
_entry.id   AF-A0ABD5SFY6-F1
#
_cell.length_a   1.000
_cell.length_b   1.000
_cell.length_c   1.000
_cell.angle_alpha   90.00
_cell.angle_beta   90.00
_cell.angle_gamma   90.00
#
_symmetry.space_group_name_H-M   'P 1'
#
loop_
_entity.id
_entity.type
_entity.pdbx_description
1 polymer ?
#
loop_
_entity_poly.entity_id
_entity_poly.type
_entity_poly.pdbx_seq_one_letter_code
_entity_poly.pdbx_strand_id
1 'polypeptide(L)' 'MAPFGGYKQSGNGREFGDEGLHEFMETKALQL' A
#
# COMPACT_ATOMS: atom_id res chain seq x y z
N MET A 1 12.89 -1.33 4.64
CA MET A 1 12.97 -0.95 3.21
C MET A 1 11.95 0.15 2.98
N ALA A 2 12.28 1.22 2.24
CA ALA A 2 11.34 2.32 2.01
C ALA A 2 10.39 1.98 0.84
N PRO A 3 9.11 2.38 0.89
CA PRO A 3 8.16 2.17 -0.20
C PRO A 3 8.49 3.06 -1.42
N PHE A 4 8.28 2.52 -2.62
CA PHE A 4 8.47 3.20 -3.91
C PHE A 4 7.13 3.46 -4.59
N GLY A 5 6.99 4.53 -5.37
CA GLY A 5 5.75 4.76 -6.12
C GLY A 5 5.73 6.09 -6.85
N GLY A 6 4.72 6.25 -7.71
CA GLY A 6 4.54 7.43 -8.55
C GLY A 6 4.13 8.68 -7.78
N TYR A 7 4.33 9.84 -8.42
CA TYR A 7 3.78 11.12 -7.97
C TYR A 7 2.97 11.75 -9.10
N LYS A 8 1.80 12.33 -8.77
CA LYS A 8 0.87 12.94 -9.73
C LYS A 8 0.46 11.97 -10.84
N GLN A 9 0.83 12.27 -12.09
CA GLN A 9 0.42 11.49 -13.26
C GLN A 9 1.28 10.24 -13.49
N SER A 10 2.33 10.03 -12.70
CA SER A 10 3.17 8.83 -12.79
C SER A 10 2.52 7.58 -12.19
N GLY A 11 1.32 7.68 -11.62
CA GLY A 11 0.56 6.56 -11.06
C GLY A 11 0.23 6.74 -9.57
N ASN A 12 -0.68 5.90 -9.08
CA ASN A 12 -1.10 5.80 -7.69
C ASN A 12 -0.64 4.46 -7.10
N GLY A 13 -0.45 4.41 -5.77
CA GLY A 13 -0.03 3.20 -5.04
C GLY A 13 1.43 3.25 -4.61
N ARG A 14 1.82 2.25 -3.82
CA ARG A 14 3.18 2.08 -3.30
C ARG A 14 3.60 0.63 -3.39
N GLU A 15 4.81 0.38 -3.84
CA GLU A 15 5.44 -0.94 -3.89
C GLU A 15 6.58 -1.03 -2.88
N PHE A 16 6.98 -2.25 -2.51
CA PHE A 16 7.97 -2.58 -1.48
C PHE A 16 7.59 -2.15 -0.06
N GLY A 17 8.28 -2.75 0.92
CA GLY A 17 7.93 -2.58 2.33
C GLY A 17 6.54 -3.13 2.66
N ASP A 18 6.02 -2.77 3.83
CA ASP A 18 4.73 -3.28 4.30
C ASP A 18 3.54 -2.74 3.48
N GLU A 19 3.65 -1.49 3.03
CA GLU A 19 2.63 -0.80 2.23
C GLU A 19 2.34 -1.52 0.91
N GLY A 20 3.37 -2.12 0.27
CA GLY A 20 3.20 -2.83 -0.99
C GLY A 20 2.40 -4.13 -0.90
N LEU A 21 2.31 -4.74 0.29
CA LEU A 21 1.46 -5.92 0.50
C LEU A 21 0.05 -5.55 0.97
N HIS A 22 -0.09 -4.46 1.73
CA HIS A 22 -1.39 -4.01 2.23
C HIS A 22 -2.39 -3.68 1.11
N GLU A 23 -1.95 -3.14 -0.03
CA GLU A 23 -2.86 -2.86 -1.17
C GLU A 23 -3.52 -4.12 -1.76
N PHE A 24 -2.97 -5.31 -1.50
CA PHE A 24 -3.46 -6.59 -2.00
C PHE A 24 -4.10 -7.47 -0.92
N MET A 25 -4.24 -6.96 0.30
CA MET A 25 -4.93 -7.63 1.39
C MET A 25 -6.25 -6.94 1.71
N GLU A 26 -7.24 -7.72 2.11
CA GLU A 26 -8.51 -7.17 2.59
C GLU A 26 -8.39 -6.77 4.05
N THR A 27 -8.71 -5.50 4.38
CA THR A 27 -8.74 -5.04 5.76
C THR A 27 -9.99 -5.55 6.46
N LYS A 28 -9.82 -6.35 7.52
CA LYS A 28 -10.92 -6.83 8.36
C LYS A 28 -10.94 -6.07 9.69
N ALA A 29 -11.97 -5.27 9.92
CA ALA A 29 -12.19 -4.60 11.19
C ALA A 29 -12.92 -5.53 12.18
N LEU A 30 -12.41 -5.63 13.41
CA LEU A 30 -13.05 -6.36 14.51
C LEU A 30 -13.21 -5.41 15.69
N GLN A 31 -14.40 -5.40 16.29
CA GLN A 31 -14.70 -4.68 17.51
C GLN A 31 -14.99 -5.69 18.63
N LEU A 32 -14.44 -5.45 19.82
CA LEU A 32 -14.69 -6.24 21.02
C LEU A 32 -16.00 -5.83 21.71
#